data_AF-A0A060PGY8-F1
#
_entry.id   AF-A0A060PGY8-F1
#
_cell.length_a   1.000
_cell.length_b   1.000
_cell.length_c   1.000
_cell.angle_alpha   90.00
_cell.angle_beta   90.00
_cell.angle_gamma   90.00
#
_symmetry.space_group_name_H-M   'P 1'
#
loop_
_entity.id
_entity.type
_entity.pdbx_description
1 polymer ?
#
loop_
_entity_poly.entity_id
_entity_poly.type
_entity_poly.pdbx_seq_one_letter_code
_entity_poly.pdbx_strand_id
1 'polypeptide(L)'
;MFTRFEEYAAASMLGAPDSPPRLDGKLFFTNRWERDVFGLALSLSKAGCFEWEDFRQSLIASIAKWEAIDCANQPRWDYYERFLEALLNVVETSGVLSRAEMETIVTARRR
;
A
#
# COMPACT_ATOMS: atom_id res chain seq x y z
N MET A 1 -22.97 7.15 2.88
CA MET A 1 -22.45 7.60 1.58
C MET A 1 -21.28 8.54 1.86
N PHE A 2 -20.05 8.04 1.86
CA PHE A 2 -18.82 8.82 2.07
C PHE A 2 -17.88 8.56 0.89
N THR A 3 -18.29 9.00 -0.30
CA THR A 3 -17.67 8.60 -1.56
C THR A 3 -16.56 9.52 -2.04
N ARG A 4 -16.46 10.77 -1.54
CA ARG A 4 -15.49 11.74 -2.07
C ARG A 4 -14.02 11.36 -1.85
N PHE A 5 -13.69 10.75 -0.70
CA PHE A 5 -12.30 10.37 -0.41
C PHE A 5 -11.86 9.13 -1.20
N GLU A 6 -12.69 8.09 -1.24
CA GLU A 6 -12.38 6.86 -1.97
C GLU A 6 -12.31 7.12 -3.48
N GLU A 7 -13.20 7.96 -4.01
CA GLU A 7 -13.16 8.45 -5.40
C GLU A 7 -11.88 9.26 -5.66
N TYR A 8 -11.52 10.17 -4.75
CA TYR A 8 -10.27 10.94 -4.85
C TYR A 8 -9.05 10.02 -4.88
N ALA A 9 -8.95 9.08 -3.95
CA ALA A 9 -7.84 8.15 -3.83
C ALA A 9 -7.71 7.25 -5.08
N ALA A 10 -8.84 6.76 -5.60
CA ALA A 10 -8.84 5.96 -6.82
C ALA A 10 -8.50 6.78 -8.07
N ALA A 11 -8.95 8.05 -8.13
CA ALA A 11 -8.69 8.95 -9.25
C ALA A 11 -7.24 9.47 -9.24
N SER A 12 -6.65 9.73 -8.07
CA SER A 12 -5.28 10.23 -7.94
C SER A 12 -4.23 9.22 -8.41
N MET A 13 -4.57 7.93 -8.41
CA MET A 13 -3.72 6.86 -8.91
C MET A 13 -3.98 6.53 -10.39
N LEU A 14 -5.01 7.10 -11.02
CA LEU A 14 -5.38 6.75 -12.39
C LEU A 14 -4.34 7.28 -13.39
N GLY A 15 -3.73 6.37 -14.16
CA GLY A 15 -2.78 6.75 -15.23
C GLY A 15 -1.39 7.15 -14.71
N ALA A 16 -1.14 6.96 -13.42
CA ALA A 16 0.13 7.19 -12.77
C ALA A 16 0.96 5.88 -12.71
N PRO A 17 2.29 5.93 -12.54
CA PRO A 17 3.14 4.73 -12.46
C PRO A 17 2.78 3.80 -11.29
N ASP A 18 2.16 4.35 -10.25
CA ASP A 18 1.60 3.64 -9.09
C ASP A 18 0.16 3.15 -9.30
N SER A 19 -0.32 3.09 -10.55
CA SER A 19 -1.68 2.62 -10.85
C SER A 19 -1.88 1.16 -10.38
N PRO A 20 -2.93 0.86 -9.60
CA PRO A 20 -3.24 -0.51 -9.23
C PRO A 20 -3.70 -1.36 -10.44
N PRO A 21 -3.46 -2.68 -10.41
CA PRO A 21 -3.94 -3.61 -11.43
C PRO A 21 -5.45 -3.53 -11.62
N ARG A 22 -5.90 -3.57 -12.88
CA ARG A 22 -7.31 -3.53 -13.25
C ARG A 22 -7.68 -4.61 -14.25
N LEU A 23 -8.89 -5.13 -14.11
CA LEU A 23 -9.53 -6.05 -15.05
C LEU A 23 -10.94 -5.53 -15.33
N ASP A 24 -11.29 -5.31 -16.59
CA ASP A 24 -12.54 -4.69 -17.03
C ASP A 24 -12.85 -3.36 -16.32
N GLY A 25 -11.82 -2.53 -16.14
CA GLY A 25 -11.91 -1.22 -15.50
C GLY A 25 -12.03 -1.24 -13.97
N LYS A 26 -12.22 -2.40 -13.36
CA LYS A 26 -12.32 -2.57 -11.89
C LYS A 26 -10.98 -2.95 -11.29
N LEU A 27 -10.76 -2.59 -10.03
CA LEU A 27 -9.59 -3.05 -9.27
C LEU A 27 -9.55 -4.57 -9.26
N PHE A 28 -8.40 -5.13 -9.61
CA PHE A 28 -8.18 -6.55 -9.70
C PHE A 28 -7.34 -7.02 -8.52
N PHE A 29 -7.86 -7.99 -7.76
CA PHE A 29 -7.19 -8.64 -6.64
C PHE A 29 -7.11 -10.13 -6.92
N THR A 30 -5.90 -10.69 -6.89
CA THR A 30 -5.65 -12.12 -7.02
C THR A 30 -5.92 -12.84 -5.71
N ASN A 31 -5.53 -12.23 -4.59
CA ASN A 31 -5.66 -12.82 -3.27
C ASN A 31 -6.55 -11.98 -2.35
N ARG A 32 -7.12 -12.62 -1.31
CA ARG A 32 -7.94 -11.94 -0.31
C ARG A 32 -7.17 -10.83 0.42
N TRP A 33 -5.91 -11.10 0.79
CA TRP A 33 -5.09 -10.16 1.56
C TRP A 33 -4.83 -8.85 0.80
N GLU A 34 -4.76 -8.88 -0.54
CA GLU A 34 -4.54 -7.69 -1.37
C GLU A 34 -5.69 -6.71 -1.23
N ARG A 35 -6.92 -7.24 -1.19
CA ARG A 35 -8.13 -6.44 -0.91
C ARG A 35 -8.12 -5.90 0.51
N ASP A 36 -7.72 -6.72 1.47
CA ASP A 36 -7.67 -6.31 2.89
C ASP A 36 -6.65 -5.17 3.09
N VAL A 37 -5.46 -5.26 2.50
CA VAL A 37 -4.41 -4.25 2.56
C VAL A 37 -4.85 -2.95 1.86
N PHE A 38 -5.48 -3.05 0.69
CA PHE A 38 -6.01 -1.88 -0.01
C PHE A 38 -7.07 -1.16 0.84
N GLY A 39 -8.02 -1.92 1.41
CA GLY A 39 -9.05 -1.38 2.30
C GLY A 39 -8.46 -0.78 3.59
N LEU A 40 -7.40 -1.37 4.13
CA LEU A 40 -6.71 -0.87 5.31
C LEU A 40 -6.03 0.48 5.04
N ALA A 41 -5.32 0.62 3.92
CA ALA A 41 -4.68 1.89 3.55
C ALA A 41 -5.71 3.03 3.42
N LEU A 42 -6.83 2.76 2.74
CA LEU A 42 -7.92 3.74 2.63
C LEU A 42 -8.51 4.11 3.99
N SER A 43 -8.72 3.11 4.87
CA SER A 43 -9.31 3.32 6.18
C SER A 43 -8.41 4.14 7.10
N LEU A 44 -7.10 3.85 7.12
CA LEU A 44 -6.13 4.59 7.93
C LEU A 44 -5.98 6.03 7.45
N SER A 45 -5.88 6.25 6.13
CA SER A 45 -5.79 7.60 5.59
C SER A 45 -7.07 8.41 5.84
N LYS A 46 -8.24 7.79 5.64
CA LYS A 46 -9.53 8.41 5.96
C LYS A 46 -9.70 8.74 7.45
N ALA A 47 -9.08 7.96 8.33
CA ALA A 47 -9.04 8.22 9.76
C ALA A 47 -8.05 9.33 10.17
N GLY A 48 -7.29 9.89 9.22
CA GLY A 48 -6.29 10.92 9.48
C GLY A 48 -4.99 10.39 10.09
N CYS A 49 -4.74 9.07 10.00
CA CYS A 49 -3.49 8.47 10.47
C CYS A 49 -2.29 8.92 9.62
N PHE A 50 -2.52 9.13 8.32
CA PHE A 50 -1.55 9.70 7.38
C PHE A 50 -2.28 10.30 6.17
N GLU A 51 -1.65 11.24 5.49
CA GLU A 51 -2.19 11.80 4.25
C GLU A 51 -2.06 10.81 3.10
N TRP A 52 -3.09 10.71 2.25
CA TRP A 52 -3.09 9.78 1.12
C TRP A 52 -1.93 10.02 0.16
N GLU A 53 -1.53 11.28 0.00
CA GLU A 53 -0.40 11.66 -0.86
C GLU A 53 0.93 11.13 -0.31
N ASP A 54 1.15 11.14 1.01
CA ASP A 54 2.36 10.61 1.62
C ASP A 54 2.50 9.10 1.36
N PHE A 55 1.37 8.38 1.45
CA PHE A 55 1.31 6.98 1.07
C PHE A 55 1.62 6.79 -0.43
N ARG A 56 1.04 7.61 -1.30
CA ARG A 56 1.26 7.54 -2.75
C ARG A 56 2.73 7.75 -3.11
N GLN A 57 3.39 8.74 -2.52
CA GLN A 57 4.82 8.97 -2.71
C GLN A 57 5.66 7.80 -2.19
N SER A 58 5.29 7.22 -1.04
CA SER A 58 5.93 6.02 -0.51
C SER A 58 5.80 4.82 -1.46
N LEU A 59 4.65 4.68 -2.13
CA LEU A 59 4.40 3.64 -3.11
C LEU A 59 5.27 3.80 -4.36
N ILE A 60 5.33 5.01 -4.92
CA ILE A 60 6.21 5.31 -6.06
C ILE A 60 7.67 4.99 -5.70
N ALA A 61 8.12 5.37 -4.50
CA ALA A 61 9.46 5.06 -4.03
C ALA A 61 9.72 3.55 -3.87
N SER A 62 8.74 2.79 -3.36
CA SER A 62 8.85 1.33 -3.23
C SER A 62 8.93 0.62 -4.59
N ILE A 63 8.13 1.08 -5.57
CA ILE A 63 8.17 0.60 -6.95
C ILE A 63 9.55 0.90 -7.56
N ALA A 64 10.02 2.15 -7.49
CA ALA A 64 11.31 2.56 -8.03
C ALA A 64 12.48 1.79 -7.39
N LYS A 65 12.40 1.51 -6.08
CA LYS A 65 13.41 0.71 -5.37
C LYS A 65 13.47 -0.72 -5.91
N TRP A 66 12.34 -1.33 -6.25
CA TRP A 66 12.32 -2.66 -6.87
C TRP A 66 12.84 -2.63 -8.30
N GLU A 67 12.49 -1.59 -9.09
CA GLU A 67 12.97 -1.41 -10.46
C GLU A 67 14.50 -1.20 -10.53
N ALA A 68 15.10 -0.62 -9.47
CA ALA A 68 16.54 -0.42 -9.36
C ALA A 68 17.34 -1.69 -9.01
N ILE A 69 16.67 -2.81 -8.68
CA ILE A 69 17.36 -4.07 -8.37
C ILE A 69 17.92 -4.67 -9.66
N ASP A 70 19.18 -5.12 -9.62
CA ASP A 70 19.81 -5.82 -10.75
C ASP A 70 18.99 -7.03 -11.20
N CYS A 71 18.84 -7.21 -12.52
CA CYS A 71 18.02 -8.26 -13.12
C CYS A 71 18.36 -9.68 -12.64
N ALA A 72 19.62 -9.96 -12.29
CA ALA A 72 20.03 -11.28 -11.82
C ALA A 72 19.50 -11.61 -10.41
N ASN A 73 19.17 -10.59 -9.61
CA ASN A 73 18.71 -10.73 -8.23
C ASN A 73 17.29 -10.17 -8.02
N GLN A 74 16.62 -9.74 -9.08
CA GLN A 74 15.32 -9.10 -8.97
C GLN A 74 14.24 -10.14 -8.61
N PRO A 75 13.56 -10.00 -7.46
CA PRO A 75 12.46 -10.88 -7.12
C PRO A 75 11.30 -10.66 -8.10
N ARG A 76 10.39 -11.64 -8.22
CA ARG A 76 9.21 -11.50 -9.09
C ARG A 76 8.43 -10.23 -8.76
N TRP A 77 7.98 -9.52 -9.80
CA TRP A 77 7.13 -8.34 -9.65
C TRP A 77 5.78 -8.71 -9.03
N ASP A 78 5.40 -7.99 -7.98
CA ASP A 78 4.07 -8.01 -7.39
C ASP A 78 3.72 -6.60 -6.88
N TYR A 79 2.66 -6.02 -7.45
CA TYR A 79 2.21 -4.68 -7.10
C TYR A 79 1.76 -4.57 -5.64
N TYR A 80 0.99 -5.55 -5.14
CA TYR A 80 0.42 -5.46 -3.80
C TYR A 80 1.46 -5.72 -2.72
N GLU A 81 2.57 -6.39 -3.04
CA GLU A 81 3.73 -6.41 -2.14
C GLU A 81 4.40 -5.04 -2.02
N ARG A 82 4.58 -4.29 -3.12
CA ARG A 82 5.10 -2.91 -3.08
C ARG A 82 4.13 -1.98 -2.37
N PHE A 83 2.83 -2.15 -2.60
CA PHE A 83 1.76 -1.46 -1.89
C PHE A 83 1.82 -1.70 -0.39
N LEU A 84 2.02 -2.95 0.04
CA LEU A 84 2.17 -3.29 1.45
C LEU A 84 3.46 -2.69 2.04
N GLU A 85 4.60 -2.77 1.35
CA GLU A 85 5.86 -2.16 1.81
C GLU A 85 5.70 -0.65 2.03
N ALA A 86 5.06 0.04 1.10
CA ALA A 86 4.74 1.46 1.20
C ALA A 86 3.79 1.78 2.37
N LEU A 87 2.77 0.96 2.59
CA LEU A 87 1.84 1.13 3.70
C LEU A 87 2.55 0.97 5.05
N LEU A 88 3.42 -0.03 5.18
CA LEU A 88 4.22 -0.23 6.38
C LEU A 88 5.15 0.95 6.65
N ASN A 89 5.79 1.47 5.60
CA ASN A 89 6.67 2.63 5.70
C ASN A 89 5.91 3.88 6.15
N VAL A 90 4.77 4.22 5.52
CA VAL A 90 4.01 5.43 5.90
C VAL A 90 3.45 5.34 7.32
N VAL A 91 3.04 4.15 7.77
CA VAL A 91 2.56 3.93 9.15
C VAL A 91 3.68 4.11 10.17
N GLU A 92 4.90 3.67 9.83
CA GLU A 92 6.09 3.84 10.66
C GLU A 92 6.53 5.32 10.71
N THR A 93 6.59 6.01 9.56
CA THR A 93 7.04 7.41 9.49
C THR A 93 6.02 8.40 10.05
N SER A 94 4.72 8.09 9.98
CA SER A 94 3.66 8.87 10.63
C SER A 94 3.58 8.64 12.15
N GLY A 95 4.34 7.68 12.69
CA GLY A 95 4.32 7.34 14.12
C GLY A 95 3.04 6.64 14.58
N VAL A 96 2.24 6.10 13.65
CA VAL A 96 0.98 5.40 13.96
C VAL A 96 1.25 4.03 14.58
N LEU A 97 2.28 3.33 14.09
CA LEU A 97 2.74 2.06 14.66
C LEU A 97 4.23 1.88 14.36
N SER A 98 5.03 1.65 15.40
CA SER A 98 6.45 1.34 15.22
C SER A 98 6.66 -0.11 14.77
N ARG A 99 7.81 -0.37 14.13
CA ARG A 99 8.22 -1.72 13.74
C ARG A 99 8.27 -2.70 14.92
N ALA A 100 8.75 -2.24 16.07
CA ALA A 100 8.84 -3.05 17.29
C ALA A 100 7.45 -3.46 17.82
N GLU A 101 6.48 -2.54 17.80
CA GLU A 101 5.09 -2.85 18.18
C GLU A 101 4.47 -3.84 17.20
N MET A 102 4.73 -3.67 15.90
CA MET A 102 4.23 -4.56 14.87
C MET A 102 4.78 -5.99 15.01
N GLU A 103 6.08 -6.14 15.26
CA GLU A 103 6.73 -7.44 15.54
C GLU A 103 6.14 -8.12 16.77
N THR A 104 5.88 -7.34 17.82
CA THR A 104 5.24 -7.82 19.05
C THR A 104 3.85 -8.39 18.76
N ILE A 105 3.03 -7.67 17.99
CA ILE A 105 1.67 -8.11 17.62
C ILE A 105 1.71 -9.36 16.74
N VAL A 106 2.60 -9.41 15.75
CA VAL A 106 2.75 -10.58 14.86
C VAL A 106 3.16 -11.81 15.65
N THR A 107 4.09 -11.66 16.60
CA THR A 107 4.54 -12.75 17.47
C THR A 107 3.42 -13.23 18.38
N ALA A 108 2.63 -12.31 18.95
CA ALA A 108 1.50 -12.64 19.80
C ALA A 108 0.38 -13.39 19.06
N ARG A 109 0.09 -13.03 17.80
CA ARG A 109 -0.94 -13.69 16.97
C ARG A 109 -0.53 -15.07 16.44
N ARG A 110 0.75 -15.41 16.52
CA ARG A 110 1.28 -16.74 16.13
C ARG A 110 1.25 -17.75 17.29
N ARG A 111 0.94 -17.30 18.50
CA ARG A 111 0.73 -18.15 19.69
C ARG A 111 -0.76 -18.42 19.88
#